data_AF-A0A7X7N1D0-F1
#
_entry.id   AF-A0A7X7N1D0-F1
#
_cell.length_a   1.000
_cell.length_b   1.000
_cell.length_c   1.000
_cell.angle_alpha   90.00
_cell.angle_beta   90.00
_cell.angle_gamma   90.00
#
_symmetry.space_group_name_H-M   'P 1'
#
loop_
_entity.id
_entity.type
_entity.pdbx_description
1 polymer ?
#
loop_
_entity_poly.entity_id
_entity_poly.type
_entity_poly.pdbx_seq_one_letter_code
_entity_poly.pdbx_strand_id
1 'polypeptide(L)'
;MNEMSTMPTSNALVIFDKTFTPATLFEPGKLDPLIEHVRAAVKAEDRDATTPAGRDRIKSLAYKVTRTKTTIDAAGKQLVADEKKRLAAIDAERRRVWNELENLADEIRQPVTEYENREKTRVEAHKAAVEAIGNLDFFASQPTTDEIAARLAEAEAVGVDHEEFTALATKAKDVVVGSLRAKLEASRKADAERAELERLRREAAEREQREREERAAAKAREEAEQKAREERERQAHESAEREARIKAEAEARERAAKEAAERAEREKREAEEAAKRAEEARVAAEKKAEQERAEAERRAAQAKREAEEAARERAKEAVEQERRRLEAEQRAKEEEARKREANRQHRAKVNNVAAAALVLAGLSEDAAKAAIAAIAKGAVPHVTIAY
;
A
#
# COMPACT_ATOMS: atom_id res chain seq x y z
N MET A 1 5.22 125.28 -42.63
CA MET A 1 5.28 126.76 -42.64
C MET A 1 4.16 127.26 -41.76
N ASN A 2 4.47 127.68 -40.53
CA ASN A 2 3.55 128.43 -39.68
C ASN A 2 4.22 129.78 -39.43
N GLU A 3 3.58 130.84 -39.91
CA GLU A 3 3.93 132.21 -39.62
C GLU A 3 3.84 132.42 -38.10
N MET A 4 4.98 132.69 -37.47
CA MET A 4 4.99 133.05 -36.06
C MET A 4 4.42 134.44 -35.89
N SER A 5 3.31 134.46 -35.14
CA SER A 5 2.54 135.61 -34.70
C SER A 5 3.39 136.80 -34.24
N THR A 6 3.06 137.95 -34.80
CA THR A 6 3.58 139.28 -34.50
C THR A 6 3.45 139.61 -33.01
N MET A 7 4.56 139.92 -32.36
CA MET A 7 4.55 140.66 -31.09
C MET A 7 5.33 141.96 -31.21
N PRO A 8 4.63 143.11 -31.39
CA PRO A 8 5.23 144.41 -31.15
C PRO A 8 4.41 145.25 -30.16
N THR A 9 5.04 145.71 -29.09
CA THR A 9 4.64 146.92 -28.35
C THR A 9 5.92 147.60 -27.82
N SER A 10 6.40 148.60 -28.59
CA SER A 10 7.66 149.36 -28.49
C SER A 10 7.80 150.17 -27.17
N ASN A 11 8.98 150.42 -26.57
CA ASN A 11 10.07 151.28 -27.07
C ASN A 11 11.49 150.78 -26.75
N ALA A 12 11.89 149.72 -27.46
CA ALA A 12 13.20 149.30 -28.00
C ALA A 12 14.44 149.17 -27.08
N LEU A 13 14.83 147.92 -26.76
CA LEU A 13 15.70 147.08 -27.60
C LEU A 13 15.02 145.70 -27.70
N VAL A 14 14.77 145.24 -28.92
CA VAL A 14 14.85 143.87 -29.46
C VAL A 14 14.83 144.09 -30.96
N ILE A 15 15.86 143.67 -31.70
CA ILE A 15 15.81 143.65 -33.16
C ILE A 15 16.23 142.27 -33.63
N PHE A 16 15.26 141.51 -34.15
CA PHE A 16 15.50 140.39 -35.05
C PHE A 16 15.41 140.92 -36.48
N ASP A 17 16.54 141.41 -36.95
CA ASP A 17 16.80 141.71 -38.35
C ASP A 17 16.97 140.36 -39.08
N LYS A 18 16.00 140.09 -39.96
CA LYS A 18 15.91 139.10 -41.06
C LYS A 18 16.80 137.82 -41.01
N THR A 19 16.10 136.70 -41.24
CA THR A 19 16.60 135.37 -41.69
C THR A 19 17.29 134.45 -40.68
N PHE A 20 16.83 134.43 -39.43
CA PHE A 20 17.15 133.33 -38.52
C PHE A 20 15.88 132.56 -38.16
N THR A 21 15.90 131.24 -38.38
CA THR A 21 14.95 130.36 -37.69
C THR A 21 15.39 130.28 -36.23
N PRO A 22 14.49 130.04 -35.26
CA PRO A 22 14.92 129.82 -33.88
C PRO A 22 16.05 128.78 -33.79
N ALA A 23 16.00 127.72 -34.61
CA ALA A 23 17.05 126.70 -34.68
C ALA A 23 18.44 127.26 -35.06
N THR A 24 18.55 128.13 -36.06
CA THR A 24 19.83 128.73 -36.47
C THR A 24 20.28 129.87 -35.55
N LEU A 25 19.33 130.49 -34.84
CA LEU A 25 19.61 131.58 -33.91
C LEU A 25 20.37 131.10 -32.65
N PHE A 26 20.08 129.90 -32.17
CA PHE A 26 20.70 129.33 -30.95
C PHE A 26 21.96 128.49 -31.23
N GLU A 27 22.49 128.51 -32.44
CA GLU A 27 23.82 127.96 -32.71
C GLU A 27 24.92 128.74 -31.95
N PRO A 28 26.01 128.08 -31.53
CA PRO A 28 27.11 128.74 -30.84
C PRO A 28 27.61 129.99 -31.59
N GLY A 29 27.63 131.13 -30.90
CA GLY A 29 28.13 132.42 -31.41
C GLY A 29 27.16 133.21 -32.30
N LYS A 30 25.99 132.69 -32.68
CA LYS A 30 25.04 133.41 -33.56
C LYS A 30 24.28 134.54 -32.87
N LEU A 31 24.23 134.54 -31.53
CA LEU A 31 23.65 135.64 -30.75
C LEU A 31 24.67 136.75 -30.44
N ASP A 32 25.97 136.56 -30.73
CA ASP A 32 27.00 137.54 -30.43
C ASP A 32 26.76 138.89 -31.14
N PRO A 33 26.36 138.95 -32.42
CA PRO A 33 26.03 140.22 -33.08
C PRO A 33 24.87 140.96 -32.41
N LEU A 34 23.87 140.24 -31.90
CA LEU A 34 22.75 140.83 -31.16
C LEU A 34 23.22 141.39 -29.82
N ILE A 35 24.09 140.67 -29.11
CA ILE A 35 24.69 141.12 -27.85
C ILE A 35 25.52 142.38 -28.08
N GLU A 36 26.36 142.41 -29.12
CA GLU A 36 27.17 143.57 -29.47
C GLU A 36 26.31 144.76 -29.87
N HIS A 37 25.22 144.54 -30.61
CA HIS A 37 24.25 145.59 -30.94
C HIS A 37 23.59 146.18 -29.68
N VAL A 38 23.16 145.33 -28.74
CA VAL A 38 22.62 145.77 -27.45
C VAL A 38 23.66 146.57 -26.65
N ARG A 39 24.92 146.12 -26.61
CA ARG A 39 26.01 146.86 -25.94
C ARG A 39 26.25 148.22 -26.57
N ALA A 40 26.31 148.29 -27.90
CA ALA A 40 26.52 149.53 -28.64
C ALA A 40 25.37 150.53 -28.39
N ALA A 41 24.12 150.06 -28.44
CA ALA A 41 22.94 150.88 -28.16
C ALA A 41 22.92 151.41 -26.71
N VAL A 42 23.31 150.59 -25.72
CA VAL A 42 23.43 151.04 -24.32
C VAL A 42 24.56 152.07 -24.14
N LYS A 43 25.66 151.95 -24.89
CA LYS A 43 26.81 152.87 -24.80
C LYS A 43 26.49 154.27 -25.37
N ALA A 44 25.63 154.35 -26.37
CA ALA A 44 25.28 155.58 -27.07
C ALA A 44 24.35 156.53 -26.29
N GLU A 45 23.69 156.04 -25.23
CA GLU A 45 22.71 156.81 -24.46
C GLU A 45 23.38 157.59 -23.30
N ASP A 46 22.90 158.81 -23.04
CA ASP A 46 23.34 159.63 -21.90
C ASP A 46 22.82 159.07 -20.57
N ARG A 47 23.75 158.90 -19.61
CA ARG A 47 23.56 158.19 -18.34
C ARG A 47 23.99 159.04 -17.15
N ASP A 48 23.69 160.34 -17.18
CA ASP A 48 23.92 161.22 -16.03
C ASP A 48 22.95 160.91 -14.87
N ALA A 49 23.43 160.15 -13.89
CA ALA A 49 22.64 159.79 -12.70
C ALA A 49 22.41 160.95 -11.73
N THR A 50 23.05 162.11 -11.92
CA THR A 50 22.88 163.28 -11.04
C THR A 50 21.53 163.97 -11.28
N THR A 51 20.96 163.83 -12.49
CA THR A 51 19.63 164.39 -12.83
C THR A 51 18.50 163.36 -12.66
N PRO A 52 17.28 163.79 -12.30
CA PRO A 52 16.11 162.90 -12.29
C PRO A 52 15.87 162.22 -13.65
N ALA A 53 15.98 162.98 -14.75
CA ALA A 53 15.76 162.46 -16.10
C ALA A 53 16.79 161.40 -16.52
N GLY A 54 18.08 161.57 -16.17
CA GLY A 54 19.11 160.58 -16.49
C GLY A 54 18.98 159.30 -15.67
N ARG A 55 18.54 159.37 -14.40
CA ARG A 55 18.20 158.16 -13.62
C ARG A 55 17.04 157.37 -14.23
N ASP A 56 16.02 158.05 -14.74
CA ASP A 56 14.88 157.38 -15.37
C ASP A 56 15.26 156.76 -16.73
N ARG A 57 16.14 157.40 -17.50
CA ARG A 57 16.75 156.80 -18.71
C ARG A 57 17.54 155.54 -18.37
N ILE A 58 18.41 155.56 -17.35
CA ILE A 58 19.19 154.39 -16.90
C ILE A 58 18.26 153.22 -16.53
N LYS A 59 17.22 153.46 -15.74
CA LYS A 59 16.24 152.42 -15.37
C LYS A 59 15.55 151.85 -16.60
N SER A 60 15.17 152.70 -17.56
CA SER A 60 14.53 152.29 -18.82
C SER A 60 15.46 151.43 -19.69
N LEU A 61 16.73 151.81 -19.84
CA LEU A 61 17.75 151.00 -20.54
C LEU A 61 17.94 149.64 -19.89
N ALA A 62 18.10 149.59 -18.56
CA ALA A 62 18.23 148.34 -17.82
C ALA A 62 17.01 147.43 -18.02
N TYR A 63 15.80 148.00 -17.94
CA TYR A 63 14.55 147.28 -18.20
C TYR A 63 14.51 146.69 -19.62
N LYS A 64 14.91 147.47 -20.64
CA LYS A 64 14.97 147.00 -22.04
C LYS A 64 15.97 145.85 -22.23
N VAL A 65 17.14 145.91 -21.58
CA VAL A 65 18.12 144.81 -21.62
C VAL A 65 17.57 143.56 -20.94
N THR A 66 16.96 143.69 -19.76
CA THR A 66 16.29 142.58 -19.08
C THR A 66 15.18 141.99 -19.95
N ARG A 67 14.37 142.82 -20.61
CA ARG A 67 13.32 142.38 -21.52
C ARG A 67 13.89 141.60 -22.70
N THR A 68 14.96 142.11 -23.32
CA THR A 68 15.68 141.42 -24.40
C THR A 68 16.16 140.03 -23.97
N LYS A 69 16.82 139.94 -22.80
CA LYS A 69 17.25 138.65 -22.22
C LYS A 69 16.07 137.69 -22.06
N THR A 70 14.97 138.15 -21.46
CA THR A 70 13.79 137.29 -21.24
C THR A 70 13.15 136.81 -22.54
N THR A 71 13.15 137.65 -23.59
CA THR A 71 12.66 137.27 -24.91
C THR A 71 13.53 136.20 -25.56
N ILE A 72 14.86 136.32 -25.47
CA ILE A 72 15.79 135.30 -25.99
C ILE A 72 15.62 133.98 -25.24
N ASP A 73 15.57 134.01 -23.90
CA ASP A 73 15.36 132.80 -23.09
C ASP A 73 14.02 132.11 -23.42
N ALA A 74 12.93 132.89 -23.56
CA ALA A 74 11.63 132.36 -23.96
C ALA A 74 11.66 131.71 -25.34
N ALA A 75 12.34 132.33 -26.33
CA ALA A 75 12.49 131.77 -27.67
C ALA A 75 13.31 130.46 -27.66
N GLY A 76 14.36 130.37 -26.84
CA GLY A 76 15.17 129.15 -26.70
C GLY A 76 14.40 128.02 -26.04
N LYS A 77 13.65 128.32 -24.97
CA LYS A 77 12.75 127.35 -24.32
C LYS A 77 11.68 126.83 -25.27
N GLN A 78 11.09 127.73 -26.07
CA GLN A 78 10.09 127.36 -27.07
C GLN A 78 10.68 126.44 -28.14
N LEU A 79 11.87 126.76 -28.69
CA LEU A 79 12.58 125.87 -29.63
C LEU A 79 12.83 124.49 -29.03
N VAL A 80 13.36 124.40 -27.81
CA VAL A 80 13.60 123.11 -27.14
C VAL A 80 12.30 122.33 -26.95
N ALA A 81 11.22 123.00 -26.58
CA ALA A 81 9.91 122.37 -26.45
C ALA A 81 9.39 121.84 -27.79
N ASP A 82 9.55 122.61 -28.87
CA ASP A 82 9.10 122.23 -30.21
C ASP A 82 9.96 121.10 -30.80
N GLU A 83 11.28 121.11 -30.61
CA GLU A 83 12.16 119.99 -31.00
C GLU A 83 11.84 118.71 -30.21
N LYS A 84 11.61 118.81 -28.90
CA LYS A 84 11.16 117.64 -28.11
C LYS A 84 9.85 117.06 -28.61
N LYS A 85 8.88 117.91 -28.97
CA LYS A 85 7.60 117.46 -29.57
C LYS A 85 7.84 116.79 -30.93
N ARG A 86 8.71 117.37 -31.76
CA ARG A 86 9.05 116.81 -33.08
C ARG A 86 9.74 115.44 -32.94
N LEU A 87 10.71 115.31 -32.05
CA LEU A 87 11.40 114.04 -31.78
C LEU A 87 10.43 113.00 -31.24
N ALA A 88 9.56 113.36 -30.29
CA ALA A 88 8.53 112.47 -29.77
C ALA A 88 7.55 112.01 -30.85
N ALA A 89 7.17 112.88 -31.78
CA ALA A 89 6.33 112.53 -32.92
C ALA A 89 7.04 111.56 -33.88
N ILE A 90 8.33 111.77 -34.15
CA ILE A 90 9.15 110.85 -34.96
C ILE A 90 9.26 109.47 -34.28
N ASP A 91 9.52 109.42 -32.97
CA ASP A 91 9.59 108.17 -32.22
C ASP A 91 8.25 107.41 -32.21
N ALA A 92 7.15 108.13 -32.01
CA ALA A 92 5.80 107.56 -32.05
C ALA A 92 5.49 106.98 -33.44
N GLU A 93 5.80 107.71 -34.50
CA GLU A 93 5.58 107.25 -35.87
C GLU A 93 6.46 106.05 -36.22
N ARG A 94 7.74 106.05 -35.82
CA ARG A 94 8.63 104.90 -36.00
C ARG A 94 8.06 103.66 -35.32
N ARG A 95 7.57 103.79 -34.07
CA ARG A 95 6.97 102.67 -33.34
C ARG A 95 5.69 102.19 -34.00
N ARG A 96 4.83 103.10 -34.46
CA ARG A 96 3.61 102.77 -35.20
C ARG A 96 3.94 101.96 -36.45
N VAL A 97 4.84 102.47 -37.30
CA VAL A 97 5.26 101.80 -38.54
C VAL A 97 5.90 100.44 -38.25
N TRP A 98 6.77 100.33 -37.23
CA TRP A 98 7.35 99.04 -36.84
C TRP A 98 6.26 98.02 -36.50
N ASN A 99 5.31 98.39 -35.62
CA ASN A 99 4.25 97.48 -35.21
C ASN A 99 3.33 97.08 -36.39
N GLU A 100 2.99 98.02 -37.28
CA GLU A 100 2.19 97.72 -38.48
C GLU A 100 2.91 96.76 -39.42
N LEU A 101 4.22 96.94 -39.62
CA LEU A 101 5.01 96.05 -40.48
C LEU A 101 5.22 94.67 -39.86
N GLU A 102 5.38 94.59 -38.53
CA GLU A 102 5.44 93.31 -37.80
C GLU A 102 4.11 92.55 -37.91
N ASN A 103 2.99 93.22 -37.65
CA ASN A 103 1.66 92.62 -37.79
C ASN A 103 1.42 92.13 -39.23
N LEU A 104 1.79 92.92 -40.24
CA LEU A 104 1.65 92.52 -41.64
C LEU A 104 2.55 91.32 -41.97
N ALA A 105 3.75 91.25 -41.42
CA ALA A 105 4.64 90.10 -41.59
C ALA A 105 4.03 88.83 -40.96
N ASP A 106 3.44 88.94 -39.77
CA ASP A 106 2.74 87.86 -39.10
C ASP A 106 1.51 87.40 -39.89
N GLU A 107 0.68 88.32 -40.38
CA GLU A 107 -0.49 88.01 -41.22
C GLU A 107 -0.10 87.30 -42.52
N ILE A 108 0.97 87.75 -43.18
CA ILE A 108 1.48 87.10 -44.40
C ILE A 108 2.01 85.70 -44.10
N ARG A 109 2.62 85.49 -42.93
CA ARG A 109 3.18 84.18 -42.53
C ARG A 109 2.11 83.22 -42.01
N GLN A 110 1.01 83.72 -41.45
CA GLN A 110 -0.01 82.92 -40.78
C GLN A 110 -0.51 81.72 -41.60
N PRO A 111 -0.85 81.82 -42.90
CA PRO A 111 -1.30 80.68 -43.69
C PRO A 111 -0.27 79.55 -43.78
N VAL A 112 1.03 79.88 -43.83
CA VAL A 112 2.12 78.89 -43.85
C VAL A 112 2.21 78.22 -42.49
N THR A 113 2.14 78.98 -41.40
CA THR A 113 2.14 78.41 -40.04
C THR A 113 0.94 77.50 -39.79
N GLU A 114 -0.24 77.85 -40.26
CA GLU A 114 -1.43 76.99 -40.19
C GLU A 114 -1.26 75.70 -41.02
N TYR A 115 -0.67 75.81 -42.21
CA TYR A 115 -0.33 74.65 -43.05
C TYR A 115 0.69 73.73 -42.35
N GLU A 116 1.79 74.28 -41.86
CA GLU A 116 2.86 73.53 -41.17
C GLU A 116 2.33 72.79 -39.94
N ASN A 117 1.48 73.45 -39.15
CA ASN A 117 0.85 72.84 -37.97
C ASN A 117 -0.12 71.72 -38.37
N ARG A 118 -0.97 71.94 -39.39
CA ARG A 118 -1.89 70.91 -39.89
C ARG A 118 -1.12 69.70 -40.42
N GLU A 119 -0.07 69.91 -41.20
CA GLU A 119 0.76 68.83 -41.72
C GLU A 119 1.50 68.08 -40.61
N LYS A 120 2.02 68.79 -39.62
CA LYS A 120 2.61 68.17 -38.43
C LYS A 120 1.61 67.24 -37.74
N THR A 121 0.40 67.73 -37.47
CA THR A 121 -0.66 66.92 -36.85
C THR A 121 -1.08 65.74 -37.74
N ARG A 122 -1.21 65.93 -39.06
CA ARG A 122 -1.51 64.86 -40.02
C ARG A 122 -0.47 63.75 -39.95
N VAL A 123 0.82 64.11 -40.02
CA VAL A 123 1.95 63.17 -39.96
C VAL A 123 2.01 62.45 -38.60
N GLU A 124 1.82 63.16 -37.50
CA GLU A 124 1.79 62.56 -36.15
C GLU A 124 0.63 61.56 -36.00
N ALA A 125 -0.56 61.89 -36.55
CA ALA A 125 -1.71 60.99 -36.54
C ALA A 125 -1.46 59.71 -37.35
N HIS A 126 -0.84 59.80 -38.53
CA HIS A 126 -0.49 58.61 -39.32
C HIS A 126 0.56 57.74 -38.62
N LYS A 127 1.58 58.34 -38.00
CA LYS A 127 2.56 57.59 -37.20
C LYS A 127 1.90 56.87 -36.02
N ALA A 128 1.03 57.55 -35.28
CA ALA A 128 0.29 56.96 -34.17
C ALA A 128 -0.63 55.83 -34.63
N ALA A 129 -1.27 55.95 -35.80
CA ALA A 129 -2.09 54.88 -36.38
C ALA A 129 -1.26 53.63 -36.72
N VAL A 130 -0.06 53.81 -37.31
CA VAL A 130 0.86 52.69 -37.58
C VAL A 130 1.33 52.02 -36.28
N GLU A 131 1.64 52.81 -35.25
CA GLU A 131 2.00 52.27 -33.93
C GLU A 131 0.84 51.51 -33.27
N ALA A 132 -0.39 52.04 -33.38
CA ALA A 132 -1.59 51.40 -32.87
C ALA A 132 -1.83 50.03 -33.53
N ILE A 133 -1.61 49.90 -34.85
CA ILE A 133 -1.64 48.62 -35.54
C ILE A 133 -0.66 47.64 -34.88
N GLY A 134 0.60 48.07 -34.69
CA GLY A 134 1.64 47.24 -34.06
C GLY A 134 1.27 46.76 -32.65
N ASN A 135 0.58 47.61 -31.88
CA ASN A 135 0.16 47.31 -30.51
C ASN A 135 -1.02 46.32 -30.42
N LEU A 136 -1.72 46.02 -31.52
CA LEU A 136 -2.80 45.03 -31.50
C LEU A 136 -2.32 43.62 -31.13
N ASP A 137 -1.05 43.27 -31.37
CA ASP A 137 -0.51 41.96 -31.00
C ASP A 137 -0.15 41.83 -29.50
N PHE A 138 -0.24 42.93 -28.76
CA PHE A 138 0.02 42.97 -27.32
C PHE A 138 -1.21 42.57 -26.49
N PHE A 139 -0.98 41.67 -25.53
CA PHE A 139 -1.96 41.26 -24.52
C PHE A 139 -1.34 41.44 -23.13
N ALA A 140 -2.06 42.08 -22.22
CA ALA A 140 -1.57 42.35 -20.86
C ALA A 140 -1.42 41.08 -20.00
N SER A 141 -2.13 40.01 -20.38
CA SER A 141 -2.07 38.70 -19.74
C SER A 141 -2.28 37.62 -20.80
N GLN A 142 -2.20 36.34 -20.41
CA GLN A 142 -2.42 35.22 -21.33
C GLN A 142 -3.85 35.28 -21.90
N PRO A 143 -4.02 35.52 -23.22
CA PRO A 143 -5.34 35.66 -23.80
C PRO A 143 -6.02 34.31 -24.02
N THR A 144 -7.35 34.32 -23.99
CA THR A 144 -8.20 33.21 -24.40
C THR A 144 -8.27 33.09 -25.93
N THR A 145 -8.68 31.93 -26.44
CA THR A 145 -8.85 31.70 -27.88
C THR A 145 -9.80 32.71 -28.53
N ASP A 146 -10.87 33.09 -27.83
CA ASP A 146 -11.85 34.07 -28.32
C ASP A 146 -11.28 35.50 -28.34
N GLU A 147 -10.48 35.88 -27.35
CA GLU A 147 -9.80 37.18 -27.34
C GLU A 147 -8.78 37.30 -28.48
N ILE A 148 -8.02 36.24 -28.75
CA ILE A 148 -7.09 36.22 -29.89
C ILE A 148 -7.87 36.32 -31.20
N ALA A 149 -8.99 35.60 -31.34
CA ALA A 149 -9.83 35.65 -32.53
C ALA A 149 -10.45 37.04 -32.74
N ALA A 150 -10.94 37.69 -31.68
CA ALA A 150 -11.47 39.05 -31.73
C ALA A 150 -10.40 40.06 -32.15
N ARG A 151 -9.19 39.96 -31.57
CA ARG A 151 -8.08 40.83 -31.92
C ARG A 151 -7.57 40.61 -33.34
N LEU A 152 -7.59 39.37 -33.83
CA LEU A 152 -7.28 39.05 -35.23
C LEU A 152 -8.28 39.70 -36.17
N ALA A 153 -9.58 39.61 -35.87
CA ALA A 153 -10.62 40.25 -36.68
C ALA A 153 -10.48 41.78 -36.69
N GLU A 154 -10.13 42.37 -35.54
CA GLU A 154 -9.80 43.80 -35.44
C GLU A 154 -8.61 44.15 -36.35
N ALA A 155 -7.48 43.43 -36.23
CA ALA A 155 -6.29 43.66 -37.05
C ALA A 155 -6.57 43.50 -38.55
N GLU A 156 -7.37 42.53 -38.96
CA GLU A 156 -7.78 42.31 -40.36
C GLU A 156 -8.69 43.43 -40.88
N ALA A 157 -9.51 44.04 -40.02
CA ALA A 157 -10.39 45.14 -40.36
C ALA A 157 -9.68 46.51 -40.42
N VAL A 158 -8.50 46.67 -39.80
CA VAL A 158 -7.79 47.96 -39.80
C VAL A 158 -7.43 48.39 -41.24
N GLY A 159 -7.83 49.60 -41.61
CA GLY A 159 -7.44 50.24 -42.86
C GLY A 159 -5.97 50.65 -42.83
N VAL A 160 -5.29 50.54 -43.97
CA VAL A 160 -3.86 50.85 -44.11
C VAL A 160 -3.58 52.07 -44.99
N ASP A 161 -4.64 52.73 -45.48
CA ASP A 161 -4.52 53.95 -46.28
C ASP A 161 -4.17 55.14 -45.37
N HIS A 162 -2.86 55.39 -45.27
CA HIS A 162 -2.25 56.41 -44.41
C HIS A 162 -1.27 57.26 -45.22
N GLU A 163 -1.64 57.57 -46.47
CA GLU A 163 -0.87 58.41 -47.38
C GLU A 163 0.59 57.91 -47.53
N GLU A 164 1.61 58.71 -47.17
CA GLU A 164 3.01 58.32 -47.26
C GLU A 164 3.42 57.18 -46.30
N PHE A 165 2.58 56.89 -45.29
CA PHE A 165 2.80 55.81 -44.33
C PHE A 165 2.10 54.50 -44.71
N THR A 166 1.39 54.44 -45.83
CA THR A 166 0.62 53.25 -46.26
C THR A 166 1.47 51.98 -46.31
N ALA A 167 2.71 52.05 -46.82
CA ALA A 167 3.61 50.91 -46.87
C ALA A 167 4.01 50.42 -45.46
N LEU A 168 4.23 51.34 -44.52
CA LEU A 168 4.54 50.99 -43.12
C LEU A 168 3.32 50.41 -42.41
N ALA A 169 2.14 50.98 -42.62
CA ALA A 169 0.88 50.49 -42.08
C ALA A 169 0.57 49.07 -42.56
N THR A 170 0.75 48.82 -43.86
CA THR A 170 0.56 47.50 -44.49
C THR A 170 1.50 46.47 -43.87
N LYS A 171 2.80 46.81 -43.79
CA LYS A 171 3.79 45.94 -43.17
C LYS A 171 3.49 45.65 -41.69
N ALA A 172 3.09 46.67 -40.92
CA ALA A 172 2.71 46.50 -39.52
C ALA A 172 1.51 45.55 -39.38
N LYS A 173 0.48 45.74 -40.23
CA LYS A 173 -0.71 44.88 -40.27
C LYS A 173 -0.34 43.44 -40.61
N ASP A 174 0.48 43.22 -41.64
CA ASP A 174 0.88 41.87 -42.06
C ASP A 174 1.61 41.13 -40.93
N VAL A 175 2.51 41.81 -40.22
CA VAL A 175 3.24 41.24 -39.07
C VAL A 175 2.28 40.86 -37.94
N VAL A 176 1.37 41.77 -37.57
CA VAL A 176 0.41 41.58 -36.49
C VAL A 176 -0.58 40.46 -36.83
N VAL A 177 -1.17 40.49 -38.02
CA VAL A 177 -2.10 39.45 -38.49
C VAL A 177 -1.40 38.09 -38.55
N GLY A 178 -0.16 38.02 -39.03
CA GLY A 178 0.64 36.79 -39.02
C GLY A 178 0.85 36.23 -37.61
N SER A 179 1.24 37.09 -36.67
CA SER A 179 1.45 36.71 -35.25
C SER A 179 0.15 36.22 -34.59
N LEU A 180 -0.94 36.98 -34.76
CA LEU A 180 -2.25 36.63 -34.20
C LEU A 180 -2.81 35.33 -34.78
N ARG A 181 -2.62 35.06 -36.08
CA ARG A 181 -2.99 33.77 -36.70
C ARG A 181 -2.23 32.61 -36.07
N ALA A 182 -0.92 32.75 -35.88
CA ALA A 182 -0.10 31.72 -35.24
C ALA A 182 -0.51 31.48 -33.77
N LYS A 183 -0.77 32.56 -33.01
CA LYS A 183 -1.29 32.45 -31.63
C LYS A 183 -2.65 31.77 -31.59
N LEU A 184 -3.55 32.10 -32.51
CA LEU A 184 -4.89 31.52 -32.58
C LEU A 184 -4.84 30.02 -32.86
N GLU A 185 -3.99 29.60 -33.81
CA GLU A 185 -3.77 28.20 -34.11
C GLU A 185 -3.22 27.44 -32.91
N ALA A 186 -2.20 27.99 -32.25
CA ALA A 186 -1.62 27.40 -31.05
C ALA A 186 -2.63 27.28 -29.90
N SER A 187 -3.45 28.31 -29.68
CA SER A 187 -4.49 28.32 -28.65
C SER A 187 -5.57 27.27 -28.94
N ARG A 188 -6.05 27.19 -30.18
CA ARG A 188 -7.02 26.16 -30.60
C ARG A 188 -6.47 24.74 -30.44
N LYS A 189 -5.19 24.53 -30.77
CA LYS A 189 -4.53 23.24 -30.57
C LYS A 189 -4.47 22.87 -29.08
N ALA A 190 -4.05 23.81 -28.24
CA ALA A 190 -4.00 23.60 -26.79
C ALA A 190 -5.40 23.32 -26.21
N ASP A 191 -6.44 24.00 -26.69
CA ASP A 191 -7.82 23.77 -26.25
C ASP A 191 -8.32 22.38 -26.65
N ALA A 192 -8.03 21.95 -27.89
CA ALA A 192 -8.36 20.63 -28.39
C ALA A 192 -7.64 19.52 -27.62
N GLU A 193 -6.35 19.68 -27.34
CA GLU A 193 -5.55 18.75 -26.52
C GLU A 193 -6.10 18.64 -25.10
N ARG A 194 -6.51 19.76 -24.48
CA ARG A 194 -7.13 19.74 -23.14
C ARG A 194 -8.47 19.01 -23.15
N ALA A 195 -9.31 19.25 -24.15
CA ALA A 195 -10.60 18.59 -24.31
C ALA A 195 -10.44 17.07 -24.56
N GLU A 196 -9.47 16.69 -25.39
CA GLU A 196 -9.15 15.28 -25.63
C GLU A 196 -8.61 14.59 -24.37
N LEU A 197 -7.71 15.24 -23.63
CA LEU A 197 -7.17 14.73 -22.38
C LEU A 197 -8.28 14.53 -21.34
N GLU A 198 -9.24 15.45 -21.25
CA GLU A 198 -10.40 15.31 -20.37
C GLU A 198 -11.29 14.14 -20.79
N ARG A 199 -11.56 13.98 -22.09
CA ARG A 199 -12.30 12.83 -22.63
C ARG A 199 -11.60 11.51 -22.27
N LEU A 200 -10.29 11.42 -22.48
CA LEU A 200 -9.50 10.22 -22.16
C LEU A 200 -9.51 9.92 -20.66
N ARG A 201 -9.47 10.94 -19.80
CA ARG A 201 -9.61 10.77 -18.34
C ARG A 201 -10.99 10.26 -17.95
N ARG A 202 -12.07 10.76 -18.56
CA ARG A 202 -13.44 10.27 -18.33
C ARG A 202 -13.58 8.81 -18.77
N GLU A 203 -13.11 8.47 -19.97
CA GLU A 203 -13.14 7.10 -20.48
C GLU A 203 -12.31 6.13 -19.62
N ALA A 204 -11.12 6.57 -19.14
CA ALA A 204 -10.31 5.79 -18.23
C ALA A 204 -11.00 5.56 -16.87
N ALA A 205 -11.63 6.60 -16.31
CA ALA A 205 -12.39 6.48 -15.06
C ALA A 205 -13.60 5.55 -15.21
N GLU A 206 -14.33 5.62 -16.34
CA GLU A 206 -15.43 4.70 -16.63
C GLU A 206 -14.96 3.26 -16.80
N ARG A 207 -13.83 3.04 -17.49
CA ARG A 207 -13.21 1.71 -17.60
C ARG A 207 -12.80 1.15 -16.25
N GLU A 208 -12.13 1.95 -15.43
CA GLU A 208 -11.72 1.53 -14.09
C GLU A 208 -12.94 1.21 -13.21
N GLN A 209 -14.00 2.00 -13.29
CA GLN A 209 -15.23 1.73 -12.56
C GLN A 209 -15.89 0.41 -13.02
N ARG A 210 -15.98 0.18 -14.33
CA ARG A 210 -16.48 -1.09 -14.88
C ARG A 210 -15.61 -2.28 -14.46
N GLU A 211 -14.29 -2.17 -14.52
CA GLU A 211 -13.39 -3.23 -14.05
C GLU A 211 -13.56 -3.50 -12.54
N ARG A 212 -13.76 -2.46 -11.72
CA ARG A 212 -14.04 -2.63 -10.29
C ARG A 212 -15.37 -3.33 -10.06
N GLU A 213 -16.40 -2.96 -10.80
CA GLU A 213 -17.72 -3.60 -10.73
C GLU A 213 -17.67 -5.06 -11.20
N GLU A 214 -16.95 -5.35 -12.29
CA GLU A 214 -16.73 -6.72 -12.78
C GLU A 214 -15.92 -7.55 -11.79
N ARG A 215 -14.85 -7.01 -11.20
CA ARG A 215 -14.07 -7.70 -10.15
C ARG A 215 -14.92 -7.95 -8.91
N ALA A 216 -15.74 -6.99 -8.49
CA ALA A 216 -16.66 -7.16 -7.38
C ALA A 216 -17.72 -8.23 -7.69
N ALA A 217 -18.28 -8.22 -8.91
CA ALA A 217 -19.24 -9.23 -9.35
C ALA A 217 -18.61 -10.63 -9.46
N ALA A 218 -17.40 -10.74 -9.99
CA ALA A 218 -16.64 -12.00 -10.06
C ALA A 218 -16.35 -12.54 -8.66
N LYS A 219 -15.87 -11.68 -7.74
CA LYS A 219 -15.63 -12.05 -6.35
C LYS A 219 -16.92 -12.50 -5.65
N ALA A 220 -18.03 -11.78 -5.87
CA ALA A 220 -19.33 -12.17 -5.32
C ALA A 220 -19.83 -13.53 -5.87
N ARG A 221 -19.58 -13.82 -7.15
CA ARG A 221 -19.89 -15.12 -7.77
C ARG A 221 -19.03 -16.24 -7.17
N GLU A 222 -17.73 -16.00 -7.03
CA GLU A 222 -16.80 -16.96 -6.44
C GLU A 222 -17.12 -17.25 -4.96
N GLU A 223 -17.42 -16.21 -4.18
CA GLU A 223 -17.88 -16.36 -2.78
C GLU A 223 -19.22 -17.11 -2.70
N ALA A 224 -20.16 -16.87 -3.63
CA ALA A 224 -21.41 -17.60 -3.69
C ALA A 224 -21.21 -19.08 -4.07
N GLU A 225 -20.32 -19.36 -5.03
CA GLU A 225 -19.97 -20.73 -5.43
C GLU A 225 -19.23 -21.48 -4.32
N GLN A 226 -18.30 -20.84 -3.62
CA GLN A 226 -17.64 -21.40 -2.44
C GLN A 226 -18.65 -21.73 -1.34
N LYS A 227 -19.55 -20.80 -0.98
CA LYS A 227 -20.60 -21.07 0.02
C LYS A 227 -21.51 -22.23 -0.41
N ALA A 228 -21.92 -22.25 -1.67
CA ALA A 228 -22.72 -23.35 -2.21
C ALA A 228 -21.96 -24.69 -2.17
N ARG A 229 -20.64 -24.68 -2.41
CA ARG A 229 -19.79 -25.87 -2.34
C ARG A 229 -19.59 -26.33 -0.89
N GLU A 230 -19.29 -25.43 0.03
CA GLU A 230 -19.21 -25.72 1.47
C GLU A 230 -20.53 -26.29 2.00
N GLU A 231 -21.67 -25.74 1.57
CA GLU A 231 -22.98 -26.23 1.97
C GLU A 231 -23.27 -27.62 1.38
N ARG A 232 -22.92 -27.87 0.12
CA ARG A 232 -22.98 -29.22 -0.48
C ARG A 232 -22.06 -30.20 0.23
N GLU A 233 -20.84 -29.80 0.59
CA GLU A 233 -19.89 -30.66 1.31
C GLU A 233 -20.38 -30.94 2.74
N ARG A 234 -20.98 -29.96 3.43
CA ARG A 234 -21.65 -30.18 4.72
C ARG A 234 -22.83 -31.12 4.61
N GLN A 235 -23.70 -30.94 3.61
CA GLN A 235 -24.83 -31.83 3.37
C GLN A 235 -24.36 -33.25 3.01
N ALA A 236 -23.31 -33.37 2.19
CA ALA A 236 -22.70 -34.66 1.88
C ALA A 236 -22.10 -35.32 3.13
N HIS A 237 -21.37 -34.57 3.96
CA HIS A 237 -20.81 -35.06 5.22
C HIS A 237 -21.91 -35.48 6.21
N GLU A 238 -22.96 -34.68 6.42
CA GLU A 238 -24.09 -35.06 7.26
C GLU A 238 -24.83 -36.29 6.71
N SER A 239 -24.98 -36.39 5.39
CA SER A 239 -25.62 -37.56 4.77
C SER A 239 -24.77 -38.83 4.95
N ALA A 240 -23.45 -38.72 4.78
CA ALA A 240 -22.50 -39.80 5.00
C ALA A 240 -22.43 -40.22 6.48
N GLU A 241 -22.47 -39.26 7.43
CA GLU A 241 -22.55 -39.57 8.86
C GLU A 241 -23.87 -40.25 9.22
N ARG A 242 -25.00 -39.80 8.65
CA ARG A 242 -26.30 -40.45 8.84
C ARG A 242 -26.28 -41.87 8.28
N GLU A 243 -25.74 -42.07 7.09
CA GLU A 243 -25.64 -43.39 6.46
C GLU A 243 -24.70 -44.32 7.23
N ALA A 244 -23.54 -43.81 7.68
CA ALA A 244 -22.62 -44.54 8.55
C ALA A 244 -23.26 -44.88 9.90
N ARG A 245 -24.07 -43.99 10.49
CA ARG A 245 -24.80 -44.24 11.73
C ARG A 245 -25.90 -45.28 11.55
N ILE A 246 -26.64 -45.24 10.45
CA ILE A 246 -27.65 -46.26 10.11
C ILE A 246 -26.97 -47.61 9.88
N LYS A 247 -25.85 -47.64 9.15
CA LYS A 247 -25.08 -48.86 8.91
C LYS A 247 -24.47 -49.41 10.20
N ALA A 248 -23.91 -48.58 11.05
CA ALA A 248 -23.39 -48.98 12.36
C ALA A 248 -24.49 -49.49 13.29
N GLU A 249 -25.68 -48.88 13.27
CA GLU A 249 -26.84 -49.36 14.03
C GLU A 249 -27.37 -50.69 13.48
N ALA A 250 -27.40 -50.86 12.16
CA ALA A 250 -27.78 -52.13 11.52
C ALA A 250 -26.75 -53.24 11.82
N GLU A 251 -25.45 -52.96 11.72
CA GLU A 251 -24.38 -53.89 12.07
C GLU A 251 -24.39 -54.22 13.57
N ALA A 252 -24.68 -53.25 14.45
CA ALA A 252 -24.83 -53.49 15.89
C ALA A 252 -26.06 -54.35 16.19
N ARG A 253 -27.18 -54.15 15.49
CA ARG A 253 -28.36 -55.02 15.61
C ARG A 253 -28.10 -56.42 15.06
N GLU A 254 -27.37 -56.55 13.96
CA GLU A 254 -26.99 -57.85 13.40
C GLU A 254 -26.02 -58.60 14.33
N ARG A 255 -25.02 -57.91 14.90
CA ARG A 255 -24.13 -58.49 15.92
C ARG A 255 -24.89 -58.87 17.18
N ALA A 256 -25.79 -58.01 17.68
CA ALA A 256 -26.64 -58.33 18.82
C ALA A 256 -27.57 -59.53 18.54
N ALA A 257 -28.11 -59.64 17.32
CA ALA A 257 -28.92 -60.78 16.90
C ALA A 257 -28.09 -62.07 16.76
N LYS A 258 -26.87 -61.99 16.23
CA LYS A 258 -25.93 -63.12 16.15
C LYS A 258 -25.47 -63.56 17.54
N GLU A 259 -25.12 -62.64 18.43
CA GLU A 259 -24.76 -62.96 19.81
C GLU A 259 -25.95 -63.48 20.62
N ALA A 260 -27.17 -63.02 20.34
CA ALA A 260 -28.39 -63.59 20.94
C ALA A 260 -28.68 -64.99 20.40
N ALA A 261 -28.47 -65.23 19.10
CA ALA A 261 -28.61 -66.55 18.49
C ALA A 261 -27.54 -67.53 18.98
N GLU A 262 -26.27 -67.10 19.09
CA GLU A 262 -25.17 -67.89 19.65
C GLU A 262 -25.36 -68.14 21.14
N ARG A 263 -25.86 -67.17 21.92
CA ARG A 263 -26.26 -67.41 23.32
C ARG A 263 -27.40 -68.41 23.43
N ALA A 264 -28.42 -68.32 22.57
CA ALA A 264 -29.52 -69.28 22.55
C ALA A 264 -29.09 -70.68 22.08
N GLU A 265 -28.13 -70.77 21.14
CA GLU A 265 -27.56 -72.05 20.70
C GLU A 265 -26.63 -72.64 21.76
N ARG A 266 -25.85 -71.80 22.45
CA ARG A 266 -25.00 -72.21 23.57
C ARG A 266 -25.81 -72.64 24.78
N GLU A 267 -26.89 -71.94 25.12
CA GLU A 267 -27.85 -72.37 26.15
C GLU A 267 -28.59 -73.64 25.74
N LYS A 268 -28.94 -73.82 24.47
CA LYS A 268 -29.49 -75.11 23.98
C LYS A 268 -28.46 -76.23 24.10
N ARG A 269 -27.21 -76.02 23.69
CA ARG A 269 -26.14 -77.04 23.79
C ARG A 269 -25.77 -77.32 25.25
N GLU A 270 -25.73 -76.31 26.10
CA GLU A 270 -25.48 -76.48 27.54
C GLU A 270 -26.67 -77.16 28.23
N ALA A 271 -27.92 -76.90 27.83
CA ALA A 271 -29.10 -77.62 28.32
C ALA A 271 -29.15 -79.06 27.79
N GLU A 272 -28.73 -79.32 26.54
CA GLU A 272 -28.69 -80.65 25.94
C GLU A 272 -27.52 -81.49 26.48
N GLU A 273 -26.37 -80.87 26.77
CA GLU A 273 -25.25 -81.49 27.48
C GLU A 273 -25.53 -81.66 28.98
N ALA A 274 -26.25 -80.74 29.63
CA ALA A 274 -26.70 -80.90 31.01
C ALA A 274 -27.78 -81.98 31.11
N ALA A 275 -28.68 -82.10 30.13
CA ALA A 275 -29.64 -83.19 30.03
C ALA A 275 -28.95 -84.53 29.76
N LYS A 276 -27.95 -84.60 28.87
CA LYS A 276 -27.14 -85.81 28.66
C LYS A 276 -26.29 -86.17 29.87
N ARG A 277 -25.66 -85.20 30.54
CA ARG A 277 -24.90 -85.44 31.79
C ARG A 277 -25.80 -85.78 32.97
N ALA A 278 -27.04 -85.28 33.02
CA ALA A 278 -28.02 -85.66 34.03
C ALA A 278 -28.61 -87.06 33.78
N GLU A 279 -28.85 -87.43 32.52
CA GLU A 279 -29.28 -88.78 32.12
C GLU A 279 -28.12 -89.80 32.30
N GLU A 280 -26.89 -89.45 31.91
CA GLU A 280 -25.70 -90.27 32.16
C GLU A 280 -25.36 -90.37 33.65
N ALA A 281 -25.57 -89.32 34.45
CA ALA A 281 -25.44 -89.37 35.91
C ALA A 281 -26.57 -90.17 36.57
N ARG A 282 -27.81 -90.14 36.05
CA ARG A 282 -28.91 -91.00 36.52
C ARG A 282 -28.65 -92.47 36.20
N VAL A 283 -28.26 -92.78 34.96
CA VAL A 283 -27.95 -94.14 34.50
C VAL A 283 -26.68 -94.67 35.16
N ALA A 284 -25.66 -93.83 35.43
CA ALA A 284 -24.47 -94.21 36.17
C ALA A 284 -24.75 -94.36 37.67
N ALA A 285 -25.60 -93.52 38.29
CA ALA A 285 -26.00 -93.68 39.69
C ALA A 285 -26.90 -94.91 39.89
N GLU A 286 -27.79 -95.22 38.94
CA GLU A 286 -28.65 -96.40 38.95
C GLU A 286 -27.85 -97.68 38.71
N LYS A 287 -26.94 -97.71 37.73
CA LYS A 287 -26.01 -98.84 37.54
C LYS A 287 -25.03 -99.02 38.69
N LYS A 288 -24.55 -97.95 39.32
CA LYS A 288 -23.62 -98.04 40.45
C LYS A 288 -24.32 -98.46 41.74
N ALA A 289 -25.56 -98.02 41.97
CA ALA A 289 -26.39 -98.50 43.09
C ALA A 289 -26.85 -99.96 42.91
N GLU A 290 -27.13 -100.40 41.67
CA GLU A 290 -27.46 -101.79 41.37
C GLU A 290 -26.22 -102.70 41.41
N GLN A 291 -25.06 -102.23 40.93
CA GLN A 291 -23.79 -102.94 41.06
C GLN A 291 -23.30 -103.01 42.51
N GLU A 292 -23.43 -101.95 43.31
CA GLU A 292 -23.06 -102.00 44.74
C GLU A 292 -24.02 -102.88 45.55
N ARG A 293 -25.32 -102.94 45.22
CA ARG A 293 -26.25 -103.89 45.85
C ARG A 293 -25.98 -105.34 45.44
N ALA A 294 -25.75 -105.60 44.15
CA ALA A 294 -25.42 -106.94 43.65
C ALA A 294 -24.03 -107.42 44.12
N GLU A 295 -23.07 -106.50 44.30
CA GLU A 295 -21.74 -106.82 44.80
C GLU A 295 -21.70 -106.93 46.33
N ALA A 296 -22.51 -106.17 47.07
CA ALA A 296 -22.69 -106.36 48.51
C ALA A 296 -23.43 -107.67 48.83
N GLU A 297 -24.43 -108.05 48.03
CA GLU A 297 -25.16 -109.32 48.19
C GLU A 297 -24.29 -110.52 47.76
N ARG A 298 -23.51 -110.40 46.68
CA ARG A 298 -22.50 -111.41 46.32
C ARG A 298 -21.38 -111.51 47.33
N ARG A 299 -20.86 -110.40 47.86
CA ARG A 299 -19.82 -110.42 48.92
C ARG A 299 -20.37 -110.93 50.25
N ALA A 300 -21.63 -110.69 50.59
CA ALA A 300 -22.24 -111.27 51.80
C ALA A 300 -22.54 -112.77 51.64
N ALA A 301 -23.02 -113.22 50.47
CA ALA A 301 -23.25 -114.63 50.18
C ALA A 301 -21.95 -115.41 50.00
N GLN A 302 -20.92 -114.80 49.41
CA GLN A 302 -19.61 -115.37 49.21
C GLN A 302 -18.78 -115.33 50.50
N ALA A 303 -18.82 -114.27 51.31
CA ALA A 303 -18.17 -114.28 52.62
C ALA A 303 -18.84 -115.25 53.60
N LYS A 304 -20.15 -115.52 53.49
CA LYS A 304 -20.81 -116.54 54.32
C LYS A 304 -20.46 -117.96 53.87
N ARG A 305 -20.36 -118.21 52.55
CA ARG A 305 -19.89 -119.49 51.99
C ARG A 305 -18.40 -119.71 52.22
N GLU A 306 -17.57 -118.70 52.01
CA GLU A 306 -16.12 -118.76 52.26
C GLU A 306 -15.80 -118.77 53.75
N ALA A 307 -16.59 -118.18 54.65
CA ALA A 307 -16.38 -118.35 56.10
C ALA A 307 -16.81 -119.74 56.59
N GLU A 308 -17.85 -120.34 56.02
CA GLU A 308 -18.28 -121.70 56.37
C GLU A 308 -17.38 -122.77 55.74
N GLU A 309 -16.91 -122.54 54.51
CA GLU A 309 -16.00 -123.41 53.77
C GLU A 309 -14.55 -123.21 54.22
N ALA A 310 -14.09 -122.00 54.55
CA ALA A 310 -12.79 -121.79 55.19
C ALA A 310 -12.78 -122.16 56.68
N ALA A 311 -13.92 -122.18 57.40
CA ALA A 311 -13.96 -122.80 58.73
C ALA A 311 -13.95 -124.33 58.64
N ARG A 312 -14.60 -124.92 57.63
CA ARG A 312 -14.53 -126.37 57.36
C ARG A 312 -13.17 -126.79 56.81
N GLU A 313 -12.57 -126.02 55.92
CA GLU A 313 -11.26 -126.29 55.35
C GLU A 313 -10.13 -125.91 56.30
N ARG A 314 -10.23 -124.85 57.12
CA ARG A 314 -9.24 -124.64 58.22
C ARG A 314 -9.41 -125.66 59.34
N ALA A 315 -10.60 -126.22 59.58
CA ALA A 315 -10.77 -127.36 60.49
C ALA A 315 -10.27 -128.68 59.89
N LYS A 316 -10.48 -128.92 58.59
CA LYS A 316 -9.97 -130.11 57.89
C LYS A 316 -8.48 -130.03 57.59
N GLU A 317 -7.94 -128.87 57.26
CA GLU A 317 -6.50 -128.62 57.07
C GLU A 317 -5.77 -128.54 58.41
N ALA A 318 -6.36 -128.04 59.49
CA ALA A 318 -5.74 -128.14 60.82
C ALA A 318 -5.73 -129.59 61.34
N VAL A 319 -6.81 -130.35 61.11
CA VAL A 319 -6.86 -131.80 61.41
C VAL A 319 -5.99 -132.61 60.46
N GLU A 320 -5.91 -132.28 59.16
CA GLU A 320 -5.03 -132.96 58.20
C GLU A 320 -3.57 -132.54 58.32
N GLN A 321 -3.22 -131.33 58.74
CA GLN A 321 -1.83 -130.94 58.98
C GLN A 321 -1.31 -131.55 60.29
N GLU A 322 -2.13 -131.65 61.34
CA GLU A 322 -1.77 -132.40 62.55
C GLU A 322 -1.74 -133.91 62.27
N ARG A 323 -2.75 -134.47 61.58
CA ARG A 323 -2.80 -135.88 61.19
C ARG A 323 -1.73 -136.23 60.18
N ARG A 324 -1.34 -135.35 59.24
CA ARG A 324 -0.21 -135.59 58.32
C ARG A 324 1.13 -135.43 59.01
N ARG A 325 1.28 -134.60 60.05
CA ARG A 325 2.49 -134.63 60.89
C ARG A 325 2.58 -135.92 61.71
N LEU A 326 1.49 -136.36 62.33
CA LEU A 326 1.43 -137.61 63.11
C LEU A 326 1.51 -138.87 62.23
N GLU A 327 0.83 -138.91 61.08
CA GLU A 327 0.89 -140.01 60.11
C GLU A 327 2.18 -140.00 59.30
N ALA A 328 2.81 -138.86 59.02
CA ALA A 328 4.15 -138.85 58.45
C ALA A 328 5.21 -139.32 59.47
N GLU A 329 5.03 -139.01 60.77
CA GLU A 329 5.90 -139.50 61.83
C GLU A 329 5.69 -140.99 62.15
N GLN A 330 4.45 -141.49 62.09
CA GLN A 330 4.13 -142.92 62.24
C GLN A 330 4.47 -143.74 60.99
N ARG A 331 4.18 -143.24 59.77
CA ARG A 331 4.57 -143.93 58.52
C ARG A 331 6.08 -143.97 58.36
N ALA A 332 6.82 -142.93 58.77
CA ALA A 332 8.29 -143.00 58.77
C ALA A 332 8.84 -144.08 59.73
N LYS A 333 8.21 -144.28 60.91
CA LYS A 333 8.61 -145.33 61.88
C LYS A 333 8.20 -146.74 61.43
N GLU A 334 7.05 -146.90 60.78
CA GLU A 334 6.56 -148.21 60.27
C GLU A 334 7.27 -148.65 58.98
N GLU A 335 7.62 -147.70 58.11
CA GLU A 335 8.33 -147.98 56.86
C GLU A 335 9.82 -148.34 57.12
N GLU A 336 10.42 -147.78 58.17
CA GLU A 336 11.73 -148.21 58.68
C GLU A 336 11.69 -149.62 59.32
N ALA A 337 10.60 -149.97 60.02
CA ALA A 337 10.39 -151.31 60.57
C ALA A 337 10.20 -152.37 59.47
N ARG A 338 9.43 -152.08 58.41
CA ARG A 338 9.24 -152.98 57.27
C ARG A 338 10.54 -153.27 56.49
N LYS A 339 11.42 -152.28 56.33
CA LYS A 339 12.74 -152.48 55.71
C LYS A 339 13.65 -153.39 56.55
N ARG A 340 13.55 -153.33 57.90
CA ARG A 340 14.30 -154.22 58.81
C ARG A 340 13.76 -155.66 58.82
N GLU A 341 12.45 -155.84 58.69
CA GLU A 341 11.79 -157.16 58.63
C GLU A 341 12.10 -157.90 57.33
N ALA A 342 12.04 -157.21 56.19
CA ALA A 342 12.37 -157.76 54.88
C ALA A 342 13.83 -158.22 54.80
N ASN A 343 14.76 -157.45 55.38
CA ASN A 343 16.17 -157.81 55.43
C ASN A 343 16.43 -159.05 56.33
N ARG A 344 15.65 -159.23 57.40
CA ARG A 344 15.73 -160.41 58.27
C ARG A 344 15.28 -161.69 57.56
N GLN A 345 14.22 -161.62 56.76
CA GLN A 345 13.70 -162.75 55.97
C GLN A 345 14.63 -163.13 54.82
N HIS A 346 15.25 -162.14 54.15
CA HIS A 346 16.23 -162.38 53.09
C HIS A 346 17.47 -163.13 53.61
N ARG A 347 18.01 -162.69 54.76
CA ARG A 347 19.17 -163.34 55.40
C ARG A 347 18.88 -164.76 55.87
N ALA A 348 17.69 -165.02 56.39
CA ALA A 348 17.26 -166.36 56.80
C ALA A 348 17.17 -167.32 55.60
N LYS A 349 16.63 -166.86 54.47
CA LYS A 349 16.49 -167.67 53.25
C LYS A 349 17.85 -168.08 52.68
N VAL A 350 18.79 -167.14 52.58
CA VAL A 350 20.14 -167.39 52.07
C VAL A 350 20.94 -168.34 52.99
N ASN A 351 20.83 -168.17 54.30
CA ASN A 351 21.49 -169.06 55.27
C ASN A 351 20.99 -170.49 55.20
N ASN A 352 19.68 -170.69 55.02
CA ASN A 352 19.09 -172.02 54.92
C ASN A 352 19.52 -172.75 53.63
N VAL A 353 19.64 -172.01 52.51
CA VAL A 353 20.14 -172.57 51.24
C VAL A 353 21.61 -172.97 51.35
N ALA A 354 22.43 -172.13 51.99
CA ALA A 354 23.84 -172.45 52.23
C ALA A 354 24.02 -173.63 53.19
N ALA A 355 23.18 -173.76 54.21
CA ALA A 355 23.18 -174.92 55.10
C ALA A 355 22.80 -176.22 54.36
N ALA A 356 21.80 -176.17 53.48
CA ALA A 356 21.38 -177.33 52.69
C ALA A 356 22.47 -177.79 51.69
N ALA A 357 23.22 -176.87 51.10
CA ALA A 357 24.34 -177.19 50.22
C ALA A 357 25.50 -177.91 50.95
N LEU A 358 25.75 -177.55 52.22
CA LEU A 358 26.75 -178.21 53.05
C LEU A 358 26.33 -179.63 53.46
N VAL A 359 25.03 -179.86 53.64
CA VAL A 359 24.50 -181.22 53.87
C VAL A 359 24.71 -182.10 52.64
N LEU A 360 24.48 -181.57 51.44
CA LEU A 360 24.68 -182.30 50.19
C LEU A 360 26.15 -182.66 49.90
N ALA A 361 27.11 -181.92 50.47
CA ALA A 361 28.54 -182.23 50.39
C ALA A 361 29.00 -183.29 51.42
N GLY A 362 28.09 -183.80 52.28
CA GLY A 362 28.35 -184.90 53.22
C GLY A 362 28.39 -184.52 54.71
N LEU A 363 28.16 -183.25 55.09
CA LEU A 363 28.03 -182.86 56.51
C LEU A 363 26.66 -183.26 57.07
N SER A 364 26.60 -183.55 58.38
CA SER A 364 25.32 -183.66 59.09
C SER A 364 24.65 -182.29 59.23
N GLU A 365 23.33 -182.29 59.35
CA GLU A 365 22.52 -181.07 59.33
C GLU A 365 22.83 -180.10 60.47
N ASP A 366 23.12 -180.61 61.66
CA ASP A 366 23.47 -179.79 62.83
C ASP A 366 24.84 -179.11 62.66
N ALA A 367 25.81 -179.83 62.07
CA ALA A 367 27.12 -179.28 61.76
C ALA A 367 27.04 -178.21 60.67
N ALA A 368 26.20 -178.41 59.66
CA ALA A 368 25.96 -177.43 58.60
C ALA A 368 25.34 -176.12 59.14
N LYS A 369 24.33 -176.21 60.02
CA LYS A 369 23.72 -175.02 60.66
C LYS A 369 24.73 -174.28 61.55
N ALA A 370 25.54 -175.00 62.32
CA ALA A 370 26.58 -174.41 63.16
C ALA A 370 27.64 -173.68 62.34
N ALA A 371 28.08 -174.25 61.22
CA ALA A 371 29.03 -173.63 60.30
C ALA A 371 28.48 -172.33 59.69
N ILE A 372 27.24 -172.34 59.19
CA ILE A 372 26.59 -171.14 58.65
C ILE A 372 26.42 -170.06 59.73
N ALA A 373 26.09 -170.44 60.97
CA ALA A 373 25.98 -169.49 62.07
C ALA A 373 27.33 -168.87 62.46
N ALA A 374 28.43 -169.63 62.43
CA ALA A 374 29.77 -169.15 62.73
C ALA A 374 30.28 -168.18 61.64
N ILE A 375 30.01 -168.47 60.37
CA ILE A 375 30.37 -167.59 59.24
C ILE A 375 29.53 -166.31 59.25
N ALA A 376 28.21 -166.41 59.49
CA ALA A 376 27.32 -165.24 59.57
C ALA A 376 27.66 -164.29 60.73
N LYS A 377 28.29 -164.80 61.79
CA LYS A 377 28.80 -164.05 62.95
C LYS A 377 30.25 -163.57 62.77
N GLY A 378 30.93 -163.91 61.67
CA GLY A 378 32.31 -163.52 61.39
C GLY A 378 33.35 -164.26 62.24
N ALA A 379 32.98 -165.35 62.91
CA ALA A 379 33.88 -166.14 63.74
C ALA A 379 34.83 -167.04 62.92
N VAL A 380 34.60 -167.13 61.60
CA VAL A 380 35.47 -167.82 60.65
C VAL A 380 36.18 -166.76 59.80
N PRO A 381 37.50 -166.56 59.96
CA PRO A 381 38.25 -165.57 59.18
C PRO A 381 38.24 -165.88 57.68
N HIS A 382 38.23 -164.83 56.86
CA HIS A 382 38.35 -164.90 55.40
C HIS A 382 37.22 -165.63 54.65
N VAL A 383 36.10 -165.91 55.33
CA VAL A 383 34.90 -166.51 54.73
C VAL A 383 33.68 -165.71 55.15
N THR A 384 32.81 -165.36 54.19
CA THR A 384 31.60 -164.54 54.42
C THR A 384 30.42 -165.11 53.64
N ILE A 385 29.20 -164.84 54.10
CA ILE A 385 27.96 -165.17 53.37
C ILE A 385 27.44 -163.87 52.74
N ALA A 386 27.31 -163.87 51.42
CA ALA A 386 26.69 -162.78 50.68
C ALA A 386 25.16 -162.92 50.78
N TYR A 387 24.49 -161.89 51.29
CA TYR A 387 23.05 -161.89 51.53
C TYR A 387 22.27 -161.19 50.45
#